data_AF-A0A139X9R8-F1
#
_entry.id   AF-A0A139X9R8-F1
#
_cell.length_a   1.000
_cell.length_b   1.000
_cell.length_c   1.000
_cell.angle_alpha   90.00
_cell.angle_beta   90.00
_cell.angle_gamma   90.00
#
_symmetry.space_group_name_H-M   'P 1'
#
loop_
_entity.id
_entity.type
_entity.pdbx_description
1 polymer ?
#
loop_
_entity_poly.entity_id
_entity_poly.type
_entity_poly.pdbx_seq_one_letter_code
_entity_poly.pdbx_strand_id
1 'polypeptide(L)'
;MGKTIRRVLRCCVDWGVLEDTTEKGIYQPAKVQFIDNKALAAWLIEAALIASHSEIQALGRISQTPALFPFTVSPLNMRDLEGHKRLELFRQGLDENMVMLRR
;
A
#
# COMPACT_ATOMS: atom_id res chain seq x y z
N MET A 1 13.84 -26.34 -7.27
CA MET A 1 13.95 -25.05 -6.55
C MET A 1 15.27 -24.96 -5.78
N GLY A 2 16.12 -23.96 -6.07
CA GLY A 2 17.37 -23.71 -5.35
C GLY A 2 17.15 -23.31 -3.88
N LYS A 3 18.18 -23.45 -3.03
CA LYS A 3 18.10 -23.13 -1.58
C LYS A 3 17.71 -21.66 -1.31
N THR A 4 18.20 -20.74 -2.13
CA THR A 4 17.94 -19.29 -2.00
C THR A 4 16.47 -18.94 -2.25
N ILE A 5 15.88 -19.47 -3.32
CA ILE A 5 14.46 -19.24 -3.65
C ILE A 5 13.55 -19.77 -2.54
N ARG A 6 13.90 -20.93 -1.96
CA ARG A 6 13.14 -21.52 -0.84
C ARG A 6 13.14 -20.64 0.41
N ARG A 7 14.26 -19.96 0.70
CA ARG A 7 14.34 -19.00 1.81
C ARG A 7 13.49 -17.76 1.56
N VAL A 8 13.54 -17.20 0.35
CA VAL A 8 12.71 -16.03 -0.02
C VAL A 8 11.22 -16.35 0.13
N LEU A 9 10.77 -17.50 -0.41
CA LEU A 9 9.38 -17.91 -0.26
C LEU A 9 8.99 -18.15 1.19
N ARG A 10 9.89 -18.70 2.01
CA ARG A 10 9.62 -18.88 3.44
C ARG A 10 9.51 -17.54 4.17
N CYS A 11 10.37 -16.57 3.87
CA CYS A 11 10.22 -15.20 4.40
C CYS A 11 8.87 -14.59 4.00
N CYS A 12 8.41 -14.80 2.77
CA CYS A 12 7.08 -14.34 2.36
C CYS A 12 5.96 -15.02 3.18
N VAL A 13 6.10 -16.30 3.53
CA VAL A 13 5.15 -16.97 4.43
C VAL A 13 5.24 -16.40 5.85
N ASP A 14 6.45 -16.23 6.38
CA ASP A 14 6.68 -15.69 7.73
C ASP A 14 6.17 -14.25 7.87
N TRP A 15 6.19 -13.46 6.78
CA TRP A 15 5.62 -12.10 6.72
C TRP A 15 4.11 -12.07 6.41
N GLY A 16 3.47 -13.23 6.23
CA GLY A 16 2.05 -13.32 5.90
C GLY A 16 1.70 -12.77 4.51
N VAL A 17 2.65 -12.76 3.59
CA VAL A 17 2.45 -12.45 2.16
C VAL A 17 1.91 -13.67 1.41
N LEU A 18 2.39 -14.85 1.79
CA LEU A 18 1.97 -16.14 1.28
C LEU A 18 1.48 -17.03 2.43
N GLU A 19 0.65 -18.01 2.10
CA GLU A 19 0.25 -19.07 3.01
C GLU A 19 0.72 -20.43 2.46
N ASP A 20 1.13 -21.32 3.36
CA ASP A 20 1.39 -22.71 3.02
C ASP A 20 0.07 -23.37 2.57
N THR A 21 0.12 -24.17 1.52
CA THR A 21 -1.01 -25.04 1.15
C THR A 21 -0.80 -26.46 1.71
N THR A 22 -1.77 -27.34 1.49
CA THR A 22 -1.63 -28.78 1.81
C THR A 22 -0.54 -29.46 0.98
N GLU A 23 -0.17 -28.88 -0.17
CA GLU A 23 0.83 -29.42 -1.08
C GLU A 23 2.17 -28.72 -0.94
N LYS A 24 3.22 -29.49 -0.69
CA LYS A 24 4.56 -28.95 -0.46
C LYS A 24 5.10 -28.27 -1.72
N GLY A 25 5.49 -27.01 -1.58
CA GLY A 25 6.03 -26.22 -2.67
C GLY A 25 4.97 -25.50 -3.49
N ILE A 26 3.69 -25.66 -3.14
CA ILE A 26 2.58 -24.83 -3.61
C ILE A 26 2.21 -23.85 -2.50
N TYR A 27 2.15 -22.57 -2.84
CA TYR A 27 1.82 -21.48 -1.94
C TYR A 27 0.65 -20.71 -2.52
N GLN A 28 -0.20 -20.18 -1.66
CA GLN A 28 -1.30 -19.30 -2.07
C GLN A 28 -1.05 -17.88 -1.57
N PRO A 29 -1.56 -16.85 -2.25
CA PRO A 29 -1.55 -15.49 -1.72
C PRO A 29 -2.28 -15.46 -0.38
N ALA A 30 -1.69 -14.80 0.62
CA ALA A 30 -2.40 -14.53 1.85
C ALA A 30 -3.56 -13.56 1.62
N LYS A 31 -4.54 -13.55 2.53
CA LYS A 31 -5.69 -12.66 2.42
C LYS A 31 -5.24 -11.20 2.47
N VAL A 32 -5.64 -10.43 1.47
CA VAL A 32 -5.44 -8.97 1.43
C VAL A 32 -6.03 -8.33 2.69
N GLN A 33 -5.24 -7.48 3.33
CA GLN A 33 -5.62 -6.82 4.58
C GLN A 33 -6.22 -5.45 4.27
N PHE A 34 -7.52 -5.29 4.53
CA PHE A 34 -8.19 -4.01 4.35
C PHE A 34 -7.94 -3.09 5.56
N ILE A 35 -7.36 -1.93 5.29
CA ILE A 35 -7.03 -0.89 6.27
C ILE A 35 -8.13 0.15 6.29
N ASP A 36 -9.05 -0.02 7.23
CA ASP A 36 -10.17 0.92 7.42
C ASP A 36 -9.78 2.16 8.23
N ASN A 37 -8.75 2.06 9.09
CA ASN A 37 -8.26 3.19 9.87
C ASN A 37 -7.65 4.27 8.93
N LYS A 38 -8.31 5.42 8.87
CA LYS A 38 -7.93 6.54 7.99
C LYS A 38 -6.52 7.07 8.24
N ALA A 39 -6.10 7.16 9.50
CA ALA A 39 -4.78 7.64 9.84
C ALA A 39 -3.67 6.68 9.39
N LEU A 40 -3.91 5.37 9.54
CA LEU A 40 -2.98 4.34 9.06
C LEU A 40 -2.97 4.28 7.52
N ALA A 41 -4.12 4.40 6.87
CA ALA A 41 -4.23 4.49 5.42
C ALA A 41 -3.45 5.69 4.87
N ALA A 42 -3.61 6.88 5.47
CA ALA A 42 -2.86 8.07 5.09
C ALA A 42 -1.34 7.88 5.29
N TRP A 43 -0.92 7.26 6.39
CA TRP A 43 0.50 6.94 6.63
C TRP A 43 1.07 5.97 5.57
N LEU A 44 0.31 4.95 5.17
CA LEU A 44 0.72 4.02 4.11
C LEU A 44 0.84 4.72 2.76
N ILE A 45 -0.09 5.62 2.43
CA ILE A 45 -0.04 6.42 1.21
C ILE A 45 1.18 7.34 1.19
N GLU A 46 1.51 7.95 2.34
CA GLU A 46 2.71 8.76 2.51
C GLU A 46 3.98 7.93 2.26
N ALA A 47 4.09 6.75 2.88
CA ALA A 47 5.22 5.86 2.72
C ALA A 47 5.37 5.39 1.26
N ALA A 48 4.26 5.04 0.60
CA ALA A 48 4.24 4.65 -0.79
C ALA A 48 4.68 5.80 -1.72
N LEU A 49 4.25 7.02 -1.44
CA LEU A 49 4.62 8.21 -2.21
C LEU A 49 6.13 8.49 -2.08
N ILE A 50 6.68 8.45 -0.86
CA ILE A 50 8.12 8.56 -0.60
C ILE A 50 8.91 7.47 -1.33
N ALA A 51 8.46 6.20 -1.24
CA ALA A 51 9.11 5.06 -1.89
C ALA A 51 9.06 5.13 -3.42
N SER A 52 8.04 5.79 -3.98
CA SER A 52 7.94 6.02 -5.43
C SER A 52 8.85 7.12 -5.96
N HIS A 53 9.54 7.86 -5.08
CA HIS A 53 10.31 9.06 -5.41
C HIS A 53 9.49 10.13 -6.15
N SER A 54 8.17 10.14 -5.95
CA SER A 54 7.26 11.13 -6.51
C SER A 54 6.82 12.10 -5.42
N GLU A 55 6.88 13.40 -5.67
CA GLU A 55 6.36 14.41 -4.72
C GLU A 55 4.84 14.50 -4.76
N ILE A 56 4.24 14.10 -5.89
CA ILE A 56 2.80 14.18 -6.16
C ILE A 56 2.34 13.02 -7.04
N GLN A 57 1.14 12.50 -6.80
CA GLN A 57 0.51 11.50 -7.67
C GLN A 57 -1.01 11.51 -7.54
N ALA A 58 -1.72 10.96 -8.52
CA ALA A 58 -3.15 10.67 -8.39
C ALA A 58 -3.39 9.71 -7.22
N LEU A 59 -4.30 10.07 -6.32
CA LEU A 59 -4.61 9.27 -5.12
C LEU A 59 -5.07 7.86 -5.50
N GLY A 60 -5.91 7.74 -6.54
CA GLY A 60 -6.38 6.44 -7.03
C GLY A 60 -5.24 5.55 -7.52
N ARG A 61 -4.20 6.14 -8.13
CA ARG A 61 -3.04 5.39 -8.64
C ARG A 61 -2.15 4.90 -7.50
N ILE A 62 -1.78 5.78 -6.56
CA ILE A 62 -0.90 5.40 -5.46
C ILE A 62 -1.60 4.43 -4.49
N SER A 63 -2.93 4.53 -4.32
CA SER A 63 -3.71 3.59 -3.49
C SER A 63 -3.76 2.17 -4.04
N GLN A 64 -3.40 1.98 -5.31
CA GLN A 64 -3.38 0.67 -5.99
C GLN A 64 -1.96 0.21 -6.34
N THR A 65 -0.93 0.88 -5.83
CA THR A 65 0.46 0.50 -6.12
C THR A 65 0.79 -0.88 -5.54
N PRO A 66 1.52 -1.73 -6.26
CA PRO A 66 1.99 -3.01 -5.73
C PRO A 66 2.84 -2.88 -4.45
N ALA A 67 3.45 -1.71 -4.22
CA ALA A 67 4.24 -1.46 -3.01
C ALA A 67 3.38 -1.44 -1.72
N LEU A 68 2.05 -1.32 -1.84
CA LEU A 68 1.14 -1.43 -0.70
C LEU A 68 0.79 -2.88 -0.37
N PHE A 69 1.15 -3.86 -1.20
CA PHE A 69 0.87 -5.26 -0.90
C PHE A 69 1.47 -5.65 0.48
N PRO A 70 0.74 -6.37 1.34
CA PRO A 70 -0.57 -7.02 1.13
C PRO A 70 -1.79 -6.17 1.54
N PHE A 71 -1.65 -4.86 1.66
CA PHE A 71 -2.66 -3.95 2.17
C PHE A 71 -3.51 -3.34 1.05
N THR A 72 -4.81 -3.24 1.30
CA THR A 72 -5.70 -2.30 0.58
C THR A 72 -6.15 -1.23 1.54
N VAL A 73 -6.11 0.02 1.12
CA VAL A 73 -6.49 1.14 1.98
C VAL A 73 -7.92 1.57 1.69
N SER A 74 -8.65 1.97 2.72
CA SER A 74 -9.94 2.61 2.52
C SER A 74 -9.79 3.93 1.75
N PRO A 75 -10.78 4.34 0.93
CA PRO A 75 -10.70 5.61 0.21
C PRO A 75 -10.48 6.79 1.16
N LEU A 76 -9.53 7.66 0.82
CA LEU A 76 -9.23 8.86 1.59
C LEU A 76 -9.88 10.08 0.91
N ASN A 77 -10.43 10.98 1.71
CA ASN A 77 -10.92 12.27 1.28
C ASN A 77 -10.17 13.42 1.99
N MET A 78 -10.44 14.67 1.59
CA MET A 78 -9.76 15.84 2.17
C MET A 78 -9.90 15.92 3.70
N ARG A 79 -11.08 15.61 4.26
CA ARG A 79 -11.34 15.65 5.71
C ARG A 79 -10.53 14.62 6.47
N ASP A 80 -10.34 13.44 5.88
CA ASP A 80 -9.51 12.38 6.49
C ASP A 80 -8.05 12.84 6.68
N LEU A 81 -7.59 13.83 5.90
CA LEU A 81 -6.23 14.36 5.95
C LEU A 81 -6.10 15.74 6.61
N GLU A 82 -7.17 16.34 7.11
CA GLU A 82 -7.12 17.66 7.76
C GLU A 82 -6.16 17.69 8.98
N GLY A 83 -5.91 16.54 9.62
CA GLY A 83 -4.93 16.39 10.71
C GLY A 83 -3.54 15.88 10.29
N HIS A 84 -3.35 15.49 9.03
CA HIS A 84 -2.08 14.95 8.55
C HIS A 84 -1.13 16.05 8.11
N LYS A 85 -0.02 16.21 8.83
CA LYS A 85 0.95 17.30 8.60
C LYS A 85 1.78 17.16 7.33
N ARG A 86 1.96 15.93 6.84
CA ARG A 86 2.92 15.59 5.77
C ARG A 86 2.27 15.30 4.42
N LEU A 87 0.94 15.29 4.36
CA LEU A 87 0.19 15.04 3.14
C LEU A 87 -0.82 16.15 2.86
N GLU A 88 -1.02 16.43 1.59
CA GLU A 88 -2.03 17.35 1.10
C GLU A 88 -2.82 16.70 -0.03
N LEU A 89 -4.14 16.86 0.00
CA LEU A 89 -5.07 16.41 -1.03
C LEU A 89 -5.66 17.62 -1.73
N PHE A 90 -5.67 17.58 -3.06
CA PHE A 90 -6.30 18.62 -3.86
C PHE A 90 -6.89 18.02 -5.14
N ARG A 91 -7.79 18.76 -5.78
CA ARG A 91 -8.40 18.35 -7.04
C ARG A 91 -7.66 18.95 -8.22
N GLN A 92 -7.39 18.13 -9.23
CA GLN A 92 -6.87 18.54 -10.53
C GLN A 92 -7.89 18.21 -11.62
N GLY A 93 -8.21 19.20 -12.45
CA GLY A 93 -9.19 19.04 -13.52
C GLY A 93 -10.61 18.79 -13.01
N LEU A 94 -11.40 18.04 -13.78
CA LEU A 94 -12.83 17.84 -13.52
C LEU A 94 -13.14 16.94 -12.32
N ASP A 95 -12.30 15.93 -12.02
CA ASP A 95 -12.58 15.01 -10.89
C ASP A 95 -11.37 14.19 -10.38
N GLU A 96 -10.13 14.56 -10.70
CA GLU A 96 -8.98 13.78 -10.24
C GLU A 96 -8.48 14.27 -8.88
N ASN A 97 -8.54 13.40 -7.87
CA ASN A 97 -7.94 13.70 -6.56
C ASN A 97 -6.44 13.39 -6.59
N MET A 98 -5.63 14.41 -6.37
CA MET A 98 -4.18 14.35 -6.28
C MET A 98 -3.74 14.38 -4.82
N VAL A 99 -2.69 13.63 -4.51
CA VAL A 99 -2.03 13.65 -3.20
C VAL A 99 -0.57 14.05 -3.37
N MET A 100 -0.09 14.94 -2.50
CA MET A 100 1.29 15.40 -2.50
C MET A 100 1.91 15.39 -1.09
N LEU A 101 3.23 15.24 -1.04
CA LEU A 101 4.00 15.43 0.19
C LEU A 101 4.07 16.93 0.53
N ARG A 102 3.75 17.29 1.77
CA ARG A 102 4.09 18.62 2.32
C ARG A 102 5.54 18.60 2.80
N ARG A 103 6.25 19.68 2.54
CA ARG A 103 7.59 19.93 3.08
C ARG A 103 7.50 20.64 4.42
#